data_AF-A0A2K5Q7J0-F1
#
_entry.id   AF-A0A2K5Q7J0-F1
#
_cell.length_a   1.000
_cell.length_b   1.000
_cell.length_c   1.000
_cell.angle_alpha   90.00
_cell.angle_beta   90.00
_cell.angle_gamma   90.00
#
_symmetry.space_group_name_H-M   'P 1'
#
loop_
_entity.id
_entity.type
_entity.pdbx_description
1 polymer ?
#
loop_
_entity_poly.entity_id
_entity_poly.type
_entity_poly.pdbx_seq_one_letter_code
_entity_poly.pdbx_strand_id
1 'polypeptide(L)'
;MVMVKGVDKLALPPGNVISYPLENRVYMVGKANSVFEDLSVTLRQLRNRLFQENSVLSSLPLNSLSRNNEVDLLFLSELQVLHDISSLPPRTQAWA
;
A
#
# COMPACT_ATOMS: atom_id res chain seq x y z
N MET A 1 -47.78 -38.91 -22.26
CA MET A 1 -46.75 -39.25 -21.26
C MET A 1 -45.49 -38.47 -21.63
N VAL A 2 -45.06 -37.60 -20.71
CA VAL A 2 -43.89 -36.71 -20.83
C VAL A 2 -42.63 -37.51 -20.51
N MET A 3 -41.51 -37.20 -21.17
CA MET A 3 -40.20 -37.09 -20.51
C MET A 3 -39.35 -36.03 -21.23
N VAL A 4 -39.40 -34.80 -20.72
CA VAL A 4 -38.39 -33.79 -21.05
C VAL A 4 -37.16 -34.16 -20.20
N LYS A 5 -36.11 -34.65 -20.86
CA LYS A 5 -34.89 -35.09 -20.18
C LYS A 5 -34.17 -33.86 -19.63
N GLY A 6 -34.11 -33.81 -18.29
CA GLY A 6 -33.62 -32.69 -17.50
C GLY A 6 -32.25 -32.17 -17.94
N VAL A 7 -32.09 -30.87 -17.75
CA VAL A 7 -30.85 -30.10 -17.81
C VAL A 7 -29.98 -30.43 -16.59
N ASP A 8 -29.88 -31.72 -16.27
CA ASP A 8 -29.09 -32.23 -15.16
C ASP A 8 -27.75 -32.71 -15.69
N LYS A 9 -26.70 -32.19 -15.05
CA LYS A 9 -25.28 -32.42 -15.30
C LYS A 9 -24.64 -31.53 -16.37
N LEU A 10 -24.62 -30.23 -16.08
CA LEU A 10 -23.36 -29.48 -16.18
C LEU A 10 -22.37 -30.07 -15.17
N ALA A 11 -21.80 -31.23 -15.48
CA ALA A 11 -20.64 -31.73 -14.77
C ALA A 11 -19.47 -30.80 -15.14
N LEU A 12 -19.22 -29.80 -14.30
CA LEU A 12 -18.05 -28.96 -14.40
C LEU A 12 -16.81 -29.85 -14.28
N PRO A 13 -15.79 -29.68 -15.15
CA PRO A 13 -14.57 -30.47 -15.09
C PRO A 13 -13.91 -30.31 -13.70
N PRO A 14 -13.52 -31.40 -13.03
CA PRO A 14 -12.81 -31.35 -11.76
C PRO A 14 -11.41 -30.83 -12.03
N GLY A 15 -11.23 -29.50 -11.95
CA GLY A 15 -9.96 -28.85 -12.22
C GLY A 15 -10.04 -27.49 -12.90
N ASN A 16 -11.22 -27.01 -13.29
CA ASN A 16 -11.33 -25.63 -13.73
C ASN A 16 -11.60 -24.73 -12.52
N VAL A 17 -10.59 -23.93 -12.17
CA VAL A 17 -10.70 -22.81 -11.23
C VAL A 17 -11.70 -21.81 -11.81
N ILE A 18 -12.99 -22.07 -11.63
CA ILE A 18 -14.02 -21.06 -11.85
C ILE A 18 -14.00 -20.21 -10.59
N SER A 19 -13.05 -19.27 -10.52
CA SER A 19 -13.13 -18.20 -9.53
C SER A 19 -14.38 -17.40 -9.88
N TYR A 20 -15.42 -17.51 -9.07
CA TYR A 20 -16.61 -16.69 -9.26
C TYR A 20 -16.19 -15.22 -9.18
N PRO A 21 -16.80 -14.30 -9.96
CA PRO A 21 -16.44 -12.87 -9.94
C PRO A 21 -16.41 -12.26 -8.53
N LEU A 22 -17.19 -12.82 -7.60
CA LEU A 22 -17.19 -12.44 -6.20
C LEU A 22 -15.93 -12.90 -5.44
N GLU A 23 -15.49 -14.15 -5.61
CA GLU A 23 -14.27 -14.67 -5.00
C GLU A 23 -13.02 -14.00 -5.55
N ASN A 24 -12.98 -13.72 -6.86
CA ASN A 24 -11.87 -12.95 -7.44
C ASN A 24 -11.80 -11.53 -6.84
N ARG A 25 -12.95 -10.88 -6.59
CA ARG A 25 -12.98 -9.57 -5.92
C ARG A 25 -12.54 -9.64 -4.46
N VAL A 26 -13.00 -10.62 -3.69
CA VAL A 26 -12.59 -10.80 -2.29
C VAL A 26 -11.10 -11.11 -2.20
N TYR A 27 -10.57 -11.96 -3.10
CA TYR A 27 -9.14 -12.23 -3.19
C TYR A 27 -8.34 -10.97 -3.52
N MET A 28 -8.75 -10.19 -4.52
CA MET A 28 -8.09 -8.93 -4.88
C MET A 28 -8.13 -7.90 -3.75
N VAL A 29 -9.26 -7.79 -3.05
CA VAL A 29 -9.39 -6.91 -1.86
C VAL A 29 -8.48 -7.39 -0.73
N GLY A 30 -8.44 -8.70 -0.44
CA GLY A 30 -7.55 -9.27 0.56
C GLY A 30 -6.07 -9.05 0.22
N LYS A 31 -5.69 -9.24 -1.05
CA LYS A 31 -4.35 -8.94 -1.56
C LYS A 31 -4.00 -7.46 -1.43
N ALA A 32 -4.92 -6.56 -1.79
CA ALA A 32 -4.70 -5.13 -1.66
C ALA A 32 -4.52 -4.73 -0.18
N ASN A 33 -5.37 -5.22 0.71
CA ASN A 33 -5.28 -4.94 2.14
C ASN A 33 -3.93 -5.39 2.73
N SER A 34 -3.47 -6.58 2.40
CA SER A 34 -2.13 -7.06 2.81
C SER A 34 -1.01 -6.16 2.30
N VAL A 35 -1.08 -5.69 1.05
CA VAL A 35 -0.09 -4.73 0.51
C VAL A 35 -0.14 -3.39 1.25
N PHE A 36 -1.33 -2.90 1.60
CA PHE A 36 -1.48 -1.67 2.38
C PHE A 36 -0.97 -1.82 3.81
N GLU A 37 -1.18 -2.97 4.45
CA GLU A 37 -0.64 -3.27 5.78
C GLU A 37 0.89 -3.29 5.74
N ASP A 38 1.50 -4.04 4.82
CA ASP A 38 2.95 -4.11 4.64
C ASP A 38 3.57 -2.73 4.34
N LEU A 39 2.91 -1.94 3.50
CA LEU A 39 3.31 -0.56 3.23
C LEU A 39 3.25 0.28 4.50
N SER A 40 2.16 0.20 5.27
CA SER A 40 2.02 0.97 6.51
C SER A 40 3.09 0.60 7.55
N VAL A 41 3.45 -0.68 7.65
CA VAL A 41 4.55 -1.15 8.50
C VAL A 41 5.88 -0.60 8.00
N THR A 42 6.12 -0.64 6.70
CA THR A 42 7.34 -0.13 6.07
C THR A 42 7.50 1.37 6.30
N LEU A 43 6.44 2.16 6.11
CA LEU A 43 6.46 3.61 6.36
C LEU A 43 6.66 3.92 7.84
N ARG A 44 6.06 3.14 8.75
CA ARG A 44 6.28 3.29 10.20
C ARG A 44 7.73 3.00 10.59
N GLN A 45 8.32 1.95 10.03
CA GLN A 45 9.73 1.63 10.25
C GLN A 45 10.65 2.70 9.67
N LEU A 46 10.35 3.19 8.47
CA LEU A 46 11.09 4.29 7.84
C LEU A 46 11.03 5.55 8.70
N ARG A 47 9.84 5.97 9.14
CA ARG A 47 9.65 7.09 10.06
C ARG A 47 10.48 6.92 11.33
N ASN A 48 10.41 5.76 11.97
CA ASN A 48 11.17 5.51 13.20
C ASN A 48 12.69 5.64 12.96
N ARG A 49 13.20 5.24 11.80
CA ARG A 49 14.61 5.45 11.43
C ARG A 49 14.92 6.93 11.13
N LEU A 50 14.04 7.63 10.41
CA LEU A 50 14.22 9.02 10.02
C LEU A 50 14.14 10.00 11.21
N PHE A 51 13.46 9.65 12.30
CA PHE A 51 13.29 10.49 13.50
C PHE A 51 14.01 9.96 14.74
N GLN A 52 14.85 8.94 14.60
CA GLN A 52 15.77 8.56 15.67
C GLN A 52 16.76 9.69 15.96
N GLU A 53 17.24 9.76 17.20
CA GLU A 53 18.16 10.82 17.67
C GLU A 53 19.47 10.88 16.86
N ASN A 54 19.88 9.76 16.25
CA ASN A 54 21.04 9.62 15.38
C ASN A 54 20.71 9.69 13.87
N SER A 55 19.51 10.16 13.52
CA SER A 55 19.11 10.26 12.12
C SER A 55 19.99 11.25 11.37
N VAL A 56 20.27 10.93 10.09
CA VAL A 56 20.96 11.86 9.20
C VAL A 56 20.12 13.13 9.01
N LEU A 57 18.78 13.05 9.08
CA LEU A 57 17.91 14.22 8.94
C LEU A 57 18.12 15.28 10.02
N SER A 58 18.42 14.90 11.26
CA SER A 58 18.65 15.85 12.36
C SER A 58 20.03 16.50 12.30
N SER A 59 20.98 15.90 11.57
CA SER A 59 22.34 16.42 11.37
C SER A 59 22.56 17.09 10.01
N LEU A 60 21.58 17.05 9.11
CA LEU A 60 21.65 17.71 7.80
C LEU A 60 21.68 19.24 7.97
N PRO A 61 22.69 19.94 7.39
CA PRO A 61 22.75 21.39 7.43
C PRO A 61 21.78 22.00 6.41
N LEU A 62 20.48 21.95 6.70
CA LEU A 62 19.41 22.46 5.81
C LEU A 62 19.59 23.95 5.45
N ASN A 63 20.23 24.72 6.34
CA ASN A 63 20.51 26.14 6.13
C ASN A 63 21.60 26.42 5.10
N SER A 64 22.37 25.40 4.71
CA SER A 64 23.40 25.52 3.65
C SER A 64 22.82 25.35 2.25
N LEU A 65 21.58 24.86 2.12
CA LEU A 65 20.92 24.65 0.84
C LEU A 65 20.35 25.96 0.30
N SER A 66 20.61 26.27 -0.96
CA SER A 66 20.11 27.46 -1.63
C SER A 66 18.78 27.18 -2.30
N ARG A 67 17.72 27.90 -1.90
CA ARG A 67 16.41 27.82 -2.58
C ARG A 67 16.44 28.30 -4.04
N ASN A 68 17.52 28.95 -4.45
CA ASN A 68 17.70 29.44 -5.82
C ASN A 68 18.50 28.46 -6.70
N ASN A 69 18.96 27.34 -6.14
CA ASN A 69 19.67 26.30 -6.86
C ASN A 69 18.71 25.14 -7.17
N GLU A 70 18.64 24.71 -8.43
CA GLU A 70 17.71 23.66 -8.87
C GLU A 70 18.00 22.29 -8.24
N VAL A 71 19.27 21.95 -8.03
CA VAL A 71 19.69 20.68 -7.41
C VAL A 71 19.30 20.68 -5.93
N ASP A 72 19.53 21.79 -5.23
CA ASP A 72 19.12 21.95 -3.84
C ASP A 72 17.59 21.92 -3.69
N LEU A 73 16.84 22.48 -4.65
CA LEU A 73 15.38 22.41 -4.69
C LEU A 73 14.87 20.98 -4.85
N LEU A 74 15.49 20.18 -5.72
CA LEU A 74 15.16 18.76 -5.86
C LEU A 74 15.39 18.01 -4.54
N PHE A 75 16.54 18.26 -3.91
CA PHE A 75 16.85 17.65 -2.61
C PHE A 75 15.87 18.08 -1.50
N LEU A 76 15.52 19.38 -1.44
CA LEU A 76 14.50 19.89 -0.51
C LEU A 76 13.12 19.26 -0.78
N SER A 77 12.76 19.02 -2.04
CA SER A 77 11.51 18.33 -2.40
C SER A 77 11.49 16.88 -1.92
N GLU A 78 12.61 16.16 -2.05
CA GLU A 78 12.72 14.79 -1.54
C GLU A 78 12.59 14.73 -0.01
N LEU A 79 13.25 15.67 0.68
CA LEU A 79 13.12 15.82 2.13
C LEU A 79 11.68 16.13 2.55
N GLN A 80 10.97 16.97 1.78
CA GLN A 80 9.56 17.27 2.02
C GLN A 80 8.70 16.02 1.91
N VAL A 81 8.90 15.20 0.88
CA VAL A 81 8.16 13.94 0.70
C VAL A 81 8.40 12.99 1.88
N LEU A 82 9.64 12.88 2.36
CA LEU A 82 9.95 12.07 3.54
C LEU A 82 9.26 12.59 4.80
N HIS A 83 9.21 13.90 4.99
CA HIS A 83 8.47 14.53 6.08
C HIS A 83 6.96 14.25 5.97
N ASP A 84 6.38 14.39 4.79
CA ASP A 84 4.94 14.15 4.56
C ASP A 84 4.58 12.69 4.84
N ILE A 85 5.38 11.74 4.36
CA ILE A 85 5.24 10.30 4.64
C ILE A 85 5.28 10.03 6.15
N SER A 86 6.16 10.71 6.86
CA SER A 86 6.32 10.54 8.31
C SER A 86 5.13 11.05 9.12
N SER A 87 4.45 12.07 8.60
CA SER A 87 3.29 12.73 9.22
C SER A 87 1.98 11.98 8.97
N LEU A 88 1.96 11.01 8.03
CA LEU A 88 0.78 10.21 7.74
C LEU A 88 0.33 9.45 9.00
N PRO A 89 -0.95 9.59 9.41
CA PRO A 89 -1.46 8.85 10.54
C PRO A 89 -1.50 7.35 10.22
N PRO A 90 -1.15 6.47 11.18
CA PRO A 90 -1.38 5.04 11.00
C PRO A 90 -2.88 4.80 10.79
N ARG A 91 -3.22 4.00 9.78
CA ARG A 91 -4.61 3.78 9.30
C ARG A 91 -5.53 3.07 10.32
N THR A 92 -5.09 2.90 11.57
CA THR A 92 -5.85 2.30 12.67
C THR A 92 -6.89 3.22 13.32
N GLN A 93 -7.02 4.49 12.89
CA GLN A 93 -7.94 5.46 13.52
C GLN A 93 -9.00 6.06 12.58
N ALA A 94 -9.36 5.36 11.49
CA ALA A 94 -10.37 5.85 10.53
C ALA A 94 -11.75 5.18 10.67
N TRP A 95 -11.94 4.30 11.64
CA TRP A 95 -13.22 3.63 11.91
C TRP A 95 -13.41 3.46 13.42
N ALA A 96 -13.89 4.51 14.08
CA ALA A 96 -14.47 4.46 15.42
C ALA A 96 -15.76 5.26 15.39
#